data_AF-A0A645CUG0-F1
#
_entry.id   AF-A0A645CUG0-F1
#
_cell.length_a   1.000
_cell.length_b   1.000
_cell.length_c   1.000
_cell.angle_alpha   90.00
_cell.angle_beta   90.00
_cell.angle_gamma   90.00
#
_symmetry.space_group_name_H-M   'P 1'
#
loop_
_entity.id
_entity.type
_entity.pdbx_description
1 polymer ?
#
loop_
_entity_poly.entity_id
_entity_poly.type
_entity_poly.pdbx_seq_one_letter_code
_entity_poly.pdbx_strand_id
1 'polypeptide(L)'
;MVSTKPYLVRAIYEWCMDQGFTPFIAARVDANTRVPPGYARDGQIVLNVAPDATHQLSMDNELVSFQARFNGVAHHLSIPMGNVVAIYARENGHGMAFEPDLEDGAAPGMCGMTMGLWLRSPPGQRRQKATSQSRRRKEVTSRSSSKAVRRDAGVLGPPGDC
;
A
#
# COMPACT_ATOMS: atom_id res chain seq x y z
N MET A 1 -1.15 18.85 32.48
CA MET A 1 0.22 18.31 32.65
C MET A 1 0.88 18.28 31.29
N VAL A 2 2.20 18.50 31.20
CA VAL A 2 2.93 18.40 29.93
C VAL A 2 3.02 16.92 29.54
N SER A 3 2.63 16.58 28.31
CA SER A 3 2.69 15.20 27.81
C SER A 3 4.15 14.77 27.62
N THR A 4 4.47 13.51 27.95
CA THR A 4 5.79 12.91 27.68
C THR A 4 5.95 12.47 26.23
N LYS A 5 4.83 12.34 25.50
CA LYS A 5 4.74 11.95 24.08
C LYS A 5 5.76 12.66 23.16
N PRO A 6 5.86 14.00 23.10
CA PRO A 6 6.82 14.68 22.21
C PRO A 6 8.29 14.32 22.49
N TYR A 7 8.64 14.11 23.76
CA TYR A 7 10.01 13.74 24.14
C TYR A 7 10.36 12.33 23.69
N LEU A 8 9.42 11.40 23.85
CA LEU A 8 9.62 10.03 23.42
C LEU A 8 9.62 9.90 21.89
N VAL A 9 8.79 10.68 21.19
CA VAL A 9 8.82 10.75 19.72
C VAL A 9 10.22 11.14 19.24
N ARG A 10 10.81 12.20 19.81
CA ARG A 10 12.18 12.63 19.48
C ARG A 10 13.21 11.54 19.79
N ALA A 11 13.12 10.90 20.95
CA ALA A 11 14.06 9.85 21.33
C ALA A 11 14.02 8.64 20.37
N ILE A 12 12.82 8.20 19.95
CA ILE A 12 12.69 7.09 18.98
C ILE A 12 13.16 7.52 17.59
N TYR A 13 12.92 8.77 17.20
CA TYR A 13 13.45 9.32 15.95
C TYR A 13 14.99 9.27 15.94
N GLU A 14 15.64 9.79 16.99
CA GLU A 14 17.11 9.77 17.14
C GLU A 14 17.64 8.35 17.11
N TRP A 15 17.02 7.43 17.86
CA TRP A 15 17.37 6.01 17.81
C TRP A 15 17.28 5.43 16.39
N CYS A 16 16.23 5.75 15.62
CA CYS A 16 16.14 5.30 14.23
C CYS A 16 17.32 5.82 13.40
N MET A 17 17.66 7.10 13.55
CA MET A 17 18.76 7.74 12.81
C MET A 17 20.12 7.13 13.16
N ASP A 18 20.38 6.90 14.44
CA ASP A 18 21.63 6.30 14.92
C ASP A 18 21.83 4.87 14.40
N GLN A 19 20.74 4.12 14.22
CA GLN A 19 20.76 2.78 13.66
C GLN A 19 20.75 2.75 12.13
N GLY A 20 20.65 3.90 11.46
CA GLY A 20 20.50 3.96 10.00
C GLY A 20 19.16 3.43 9.48
N PHE A 21 18.11 3.49 10.30
CA PHE A 21 16.74 3.12 9.93
C PHE A 21 15.95 4.32 9.38
N THR A 22 14.86 4.03 8.67
CA THR A 22 13.99 5.06 8.12
C THR A 22 12.81 5.34 9.08
N PRO A 23 12.80 6.45 9.82
CA PRO A 23 11.72 6.77 10.75
C PRO A 23 10.42 7.12 10.00
N PHE A 24 9.34 6.46 10.39
CA PHE A 24 7.98 6.66 9.90
C PHE A 24 7.07 7.09 11.05
N ILE A 25 6.21 8.07 10.79
CA ILE A 25 5.15 8.50 11.70
C ILE A 25 3.80 8.08 11.15
N ALA A 26 2.99 7.43 11.98
CA ALA A 26 1.56 7.27 11.74
C ALA A 26 0.80 8.33 12.54
N ALA A 27 -0.13 9.03 11.90
CA ALA A 27 -0.90 10.09 12.53
C ALA A 27 -2.37 10.07 12.09
N ARG A 28 -3.25 10.54 12.98
CA ARG A 28 -4.64 10.87 12.64
C ARG A 28 -4.71 12.20 11.90
N VAL A 29 -5.65 12.29 10.98
CA VAL A 29 -5.93 13.49 10.19
C VAL A 29 -7.29 14.02 10.61
N ASP A 30 -7.29 15.22 11.19
CA ASP A 30 -8.47 15.97 11.59
C ASP A 30 -8.39 17.41 11.04
N ALA A 31 -9.22 18.32 11.56
CA ALA A 31 -9.25 19.72 11.15
C ALA A 31 -7.97 20.52 11.50
N ASN A 32 -7.18 20.05 12.47
CA ASN A 32 -5.95 20.70 12.92
C ASN A 32 -4.69 20.15 12.21
N THR A 33 -4.80 18.98 11.58
CA THR A 33 -3.74 18.41 10.76
C THR A 33 -3.72 19.03 9.35
N ARG A 34 -2.57 19.55 8.92
CA ARG A 34 -2.35 20.02 7.54
C ARG A 34 -1.59 18.96 6.75
N VAL A 35 -2.31 18.28 5.85
CA VAL A 35 -1.75 17.35 4.87
C VAL A 35 -2.49 17.51 3.54
N PRO A 36 -1.83 17.28 2.39
CA PRO A 36 -2.52 17.32 1.09
C PRO A 36 -3.68 16.31 1.04
N PRO A 37 -4.86 16.70 0.50
CA PRO A 37 -6.00 15.81 0.42
C PRO A 37 -5.71 14.61 -0.49
N GLY A 38 -6.36 13.47 -0.20
CA GLY A 38 -6.23 12.23 -0.99
C GLY A 38 -5.09 11.29 -0.56
N TYR A 39 -4.21 11.72 0.35
CA TYR A 39 -3.15 10.86 0.90
C TYR A 39 -3.51 10.21 2.23
N ALA A 40 -4.49 10.75 2.94
CA ALA A 40 -5.08 10.13 4.12
C ALA A 40 -6.02 8.98 3.72
N ARG A 41 -6.00 7.89 4.50
CA ARG A 41 -6.90 6.74 4.37
C ARG A 41 -7.55 6.48 5.72
N ASP A 42 -8.87 6.38 5.75
CA ASP A 42 -9.65 6.14 6.98
C ASP A 42 -9.30 7.13 8.11
N GLY A 43 -9.07 8.40 7.76
CA GLY A 43 -8.69 9.45 8.71
C GLY A 43 -7.27 9.31 9.27
N GLN A 44 -6.41 8.51 8.65
CA GLN A 44 -5.02 8.29 9.06
C GLN A 44 -4.04 8.50 7.91
N ILE A 45 -2.81 8.85 8.25
CA ILE A 45 -1.72 9.01 7.29
C ILE A 45 -0.44 8.43 7.87
N VAL A 46 0.39 7.85 7.00
CA VAL A 46 1.73 7.41 7.34
C VAL A 46 2.72 8.24 6.54
N LEU A 47 3.70 8.82 7.23
CA LEU A 47 4.63 9.78 6.68
C LEU A 47 6.06 9.33 6.96
N ASN A 48 6.89 9.33 5.92
CA ASN A 48 8.33 9.19 6.08
C ASN A 48 8.87 10.52 6.62
N VAL A 49 9.53 10.49 7.77
CA VAL A 49 10.14 11.68 8.40
C VAL A 49 11.67 11.63 8.38
N ALA A 50 12.27 10.74 7.61
CA ALA A 50 13.71 10.71 7.42
C ALA A 50 14.22 12.00 6.73
N PRO A 51 15.50 12.39 6.95
CA PRO A 51 16.08 13.60 6.37
C PRO A 51 16.12 13.62 4.83
N ASP A 52 16.07 12.46 4.18
CA ASP A 52 16.05 12.34 2.72
C ASP A 52 14.65 12.60 2.11
N ALA A 53 13.60 12.36 2.89
CA ALA A 53 12.21 12.52 2.48
C ALA A 53 11.59 13.85 2.92
N THR A 54 12.26 14.58 3.81
CA THR A 54 11.75 15.81 4.44
C THR A 54 12.73 16.97 4.32
N HIS A 55 12.20 18.18 4.44
CA HIS A 55 13.00 19.39 4.54
C HIS A 55 12.45 20.26 5.69
N GLN A 56 13.36 20.88 6.45
CA GLN A 56 13.03 21.71 7.62
C GLN A 56 12.15 20.96 8.66
N LEU A 57 12.53 19.73 9.00
CA LEU A 57 11.83 18.95 10.01
C LEU A 57 11.99 19.59 11.40
N SER A 58 10.87 19.94 12.03
CA SER A 58 10.77 20.36 13.42
C SER A 58 9.86 19.39 14.19
N MET A 59 10.34 18.90 15.33
CA MET A 59 9.58 18.07 16.26
C MET A 59 9.43 18.83 17.58
N ASP A 60 8.50 19.77 17.63
CA ASP A 60 8.23 20.60 18.80
C ASP A 60 7.31 19.86 19.79
N ASN A 61 7.06 20.48 20.94
CA ASN A 61 6.18 19.88 21.96
C ASN A 61 4.72 19.83 21.53
N GLU A 62 4.28 20.79 20.71
CA GLU A 62 2.88 20.93 20.29
C GLU A 62 2.60 20.33 18.91
N LEU A 63 3.58 20.37 18.00
CA LEU A 63 3.41 19.93 16.62
C LEU A 63 4.70 19.37 16.02
N VAL A 64 4.52 18.47 15.07
CA VAL A 64 5.55 18.06 14.11
C VAL A 64 5.29 18.79 12.80
N SER A 65 6.27 19.52 12.28
CA SER A 65 6.18 20.22 11.00
C SER A 65 7.37 19.93 10.10
N PHE A 66 7.11 19.85 8.79
CA PHE A 66 8.14 19.64 7.79
C PHE A 66 7.58 19.90 6.40
N GLN A 67 8.47 20.01 5.42
CA GLN A 67 8.12 20.00 4.00
C GLN A 67 8.39 18.62 3.41
N ALA A 68 7.46 18.09 2.62
CA ALA A 68 7.64 16.82 1.90
C ALA A 68 6.97 16.89 0.53
N ARG A 69 7.38 15.97 -0.36
CA ARG A 69 6.88 15.93 -1.74
C ARG A 69 5.79 14.90 -1.91
N PHE A 70 4.66 15.34 -2.45
CA PHE A 70 3.52 14.51 -2.80
C PHE A 70 3.30 14.60 -4.30
N ASN A 71 3.43 13.46 -5.00
CA ASN A 71 3.41 13.42 -6.47
C ASN A 71 4.36 14.44 -7.13
N GLY A 72 5.56 14.61 -6.54
CA GLY A 72 6.56 15.55 -7.04
C GLY A 72 6.32 17.02 -6.67
N VAL A 73 5.21 17.38 -6.02
CA VAL A 73 4.93 18.76 -5.56
C VAL A 73 5.28 18.88 -4.08
N ALA A 74 6.01 19.93 -3.69
CA ALA A 74 6.36 20.17 -2.29
C ALA A 74 5.17 20.79 -1.54
N HIS A 75 4.89 20.25 -0.35
CA HIS A 75 3.86 20.75 0.56
C HIS A 75 4.44 20.92 1.96
N HIS A 76 3.94 21.91 2.69
CA HIS A 76 4.22 22.08 4.12
C HIS A 76 3.18 21.31 4.93
N LEU A 77 3.65 20.44 5.82
CA LEU A 77 2.84 19.58 6.67
C LEU A 77 2.92 20.06 8.11
N SER A 78 1.83 19.95 8.85
CA SER A 78 1.80 20.18 10.29
C SER A 78 0.86 19.20 10.96
N ILE A 79 1.36 18.50 11.98
CA ILE A 79 0.66 17.43 12.68
C ILE A 79 0.72 17.77 14.17
N PRO A 80 -0.43 18.03 14.83
CA PRO A 80 -0.46 18.19 16.27
C PRO A 80 0.09 16.95 16.97
N MET A 81 0.82 17.12 18.07
CA MET A 81 1.42 15.99 18.79
C MET A 81 0.37 15.01 19.33
N GLY A 82 -0.82 15.50 19.68
CA GLY A 82 -1.96 14.66 20.08
C GLY A 82 -2.47 13.72 18.98
N ASN A 83 -2.18 14.03 17.72
CA ASN A 83 -2.58 13.23 16.55
C ASN A 83 -1.54 12.18 16.16
N VAL A 84 -0.35 12.19 16.77
CA VAL A 84 0.67 11.16 16.52
C VAL A 84 0.24 9.85 17.17
N VAL A 85 0.02 8.83 16.33
CA VAL A 85 -0.41 7.48 16.75
C VAL A 85 0.78 6.57 16.95
N ALA A 86 1.83 6.69 16.15
CA ALA A 86 3.04 5.90 16.31
C ALA A 86 4.25 6.56 15.64
N ILE A 87 5.44 6.22 16.16
CA ILE A 87 6.72 6.41 15.47
C ILE A 87 7.47 5.09 15.45
N TYR A 88 8.00 4.70 14.30
CA TYR A 88 8.67 3.40 14.12
C TYR A 88 9.66 3.40 12.96
N ALA A 89 10.61 2.48 13.02
CA ALA A 89 11.51 2.16 11.91
C ALA A 89 10.78 1.33 10.85
N ARG A 90 10.83 1.77 9.60
CA ARG A 90 10.18 1.09 8.47
C ARG A 90 10.64 -0.35 8.29
N GLU A 91 11.91 -0.63 8.56
CA GLU A 91 12.63 -1.86 8.21
C GLU A 91 12.17 -3.06 9.02
N ASN A 92 11.97 -2.87 10.32
CA ASN A 92 11.64 -3.93 11.28
C ASN A 92 10.33 -3.66 12.03
N GLY A 93 9.74 -2.46 11.89
CA GLY A 93 8.54 -2.05 12.61
C GLY A 93 8.78 -1.82 14.10
N HIS A 94 10.02 -1.71 14.57
CA HIS A 94 10.30 -1.36 15.97
C HIS A 94 10.07 0.13 16.22
N GLY A 95 9.51 0.45 17.36
CA GLY A 95 9.17 1.81 17.73
C GLY A 95 8.16 1.82 18.86
N MET A 96 7.28 2.81 18.85
CA MET A 96 6.28 2.98 19.89
C MET A 96 4.98 3.51 19.31
N ALA A 97 3.87 2.99 19.85
CA ALA A 97 2.53 3.47 19.59
C ALA A 97 2.04 4.28 20.80
N PHE A 98 1.18 5.25 20.54
CA PHE A 98 0.58 6.13 21.52
C PHE A 98 -0.94 6.12 21.36
N GLU A 99 -1.65 6.39 22.45
CA GLU A 99 -3.06 6.73 22.36
C GLU A 99 -3.19 8.16 21.81
N PRO A 100 -3.97 8.36 20.73
CA PRO A 100 -4.26 9.70 20.26
C PRO A 100 -5.08 10.42 21.32
N ASP A 101 -4.76 11.70 21.56
CA ASP A 101 -5.48 12.50 22.53
C ASP A 101 -6.84 12.86 21.90
N LEU A 102 -7.87 12.06 22.21
CA LEU A 102 -9.24 12.33 21.79
C LEU A 102 -9.81 13.41 22.72
N GLU A 103 -9.82 14.66 22.26
CA GLU A 103 -10.56 15.76 22.92
C GLU A 103 -12.10 15.58 22.83
N ASP A 104 -12.61 14.35 22.64
CA ASP A 104 -14.03 14.03 22.72
C ASP A 104 -14.24 12.53 23.06
N GLY A 105 -14.44 12.25 24.35
CA GLY A 105 -15.41 11.29 24.90
C GLY A 105 -15.56 9.84 24.38
N ALA A 106 -14.68 9.28 23.56
CA ALA A 106 -14.78 7.88 23.11
C ALA A 106 -13.68 6.98 23.72
N ALA A 107 -14.12 6.01 24.52
CA ALA A 107 -13.31 5.05 25.30
C ALA A 107 -12.37 4.16 24.43
N PRO A 108 -11.34 3.53 25.05
CA PRO A 108 -10.17 2.99 24.37
C PRO A 108 -10.46 1.60 23.80
N GLY A 109 -10.20 1.42 22.50
CA GLY A 109 -10.40 0.15 21.80
C GLY A 109 -9.16 -0.37 21.06
N MET A 110 -7.96 0.15 21.34
CA MET A 110 -6.77 -0.12 20.51
C MET A 110 -5.69 -0.96 21.22
N CYS A 111 -5.87 -1.28 22.51
CA CYS A 111 -4.90 -2.00 23.36
C CYS A 111 -4.57 -3.47 22.91
N GLY A 112 -5.09 -3.94 21.77
CA GLY A 112 -4.91 -5.32 21.32
C GLY A 112 -4.31 -5.52 19.91
N MET A 113 -4.04 -4.46 19.15
CA MET A 113 -3.51 -4.62 17.79
C MET A 113 -1.99 -4.47 17.75
N THR A 114 -1.27 -5.58 17.60
CA THR A 114 0.15 -5.58 17.27
C THR A 114 0.38 -4.71 16.03
N MET A 115 1.33 -3.77 16.06
CA MET A 115 1.72 -2.90 14.94
C MET A 115 1.82 -3.63 13.57
N GLY A 116 2.12 -4.94 13.59
CA GLY A 116 2.19 -5.79 12.40
C GLY A 116 0.90 -5.92 11.56
N LEU A 117 -0.29 -5.63 12.09
CA LEU A 117 -1.52 -5.70 11.30
C LEU A 117 -1.74 -4.45 10.42
N TRP A 118 -1.35 -3.26 10.90
CA TRP A 118 -1.42 -2.01 10.15
C TRP A 118 -0.23 -1.81 9.20
N LEU A 119 0.98 -2.23 9.57
CA LEU A 119 2.18 -2.14 8.70
C LEU A 119 2.14 -3.05 7.47
N ARG A 120 1.27 -4.05 7.41
CA ARG A 120 1.22 -5.04 6.30
C ARG A 120 0.65 -4.51 4.98
N SER A 121 0.16 -3.28 4.92
CA SER A 121 -0.42 -2.72 3.70
C SER A 121 0.35 -1.50 3.21
N PRO A 122 1.24 -1.63 2.20
CA PRO A 122 1.85 -0.47 1.58
C PRO A 122 0.80 0.37 0.82
N PRO A 123 0.96 1.70 0.73
CA PRO A 123 0.14 2.51 -0.14
C PRO A 123 0.48 2.20 -1.60
N GLY A 124 -0.37 1.39 -2.24
CA GLY A 124 -0.38 1.25 -3.70
C GLY A 124 0.37 0.04 -4.24
N GLN A 125 -0.26 -1.13 -4.19
CA GLN A 125 -0.21 -2.06 -5.31
C GLN A 125 -1.61 -2.59 -5.57
N ARG A 126 -2.28 -1.97 -6.56
CA ARG A 126 -3.46 -2.53 -7.20
C ARG A 126 -3.01 -3.85 -7.82
N ARG A 127 -3.38 -4.95 -7.16
CA ARG A 127 -3.11 -6.33 -7.60
C ARG A 127 -3.87 -6.57 -8.91
N GLN A 128 -3.22 -6.31 -10.05
CA GLN A 128 -3.71 -6.81 -11.33
C GLN A 128 -3.63 -8.34 -11.27
N LYS A 129 -4.78 -8.99 -11.09
CA LYS A 129 -4.88 -10.43 -11.33
C LYS A 129 -4.74 -10.64 -12.84
N ALA A 130 -3.52 -10.95 -13.28
CA ALA A 130 -3.31 -11.72 -14.49
C ALA A 130 -4.04 -13.05 -14.33
N THR A 131 -5.20 -13.21 -14.97
CA THR A 131 -5.79 -14.53 -15.17
C THR A 131 -5.28 -15.00 -16.51
N SER A 132 -4.15 -15.69 -16.42
CA SER A 132 -3.54 -16.50 -17.44
C SER A 132 -4.52 -17.55 -17.96
N GLN A 133 -4.38 -17.83 -19.25
CA GLN A 133 -4.80 -19.03 -19.95
C GLN A 133 -4.91 -20.26 -19.03
N SER A 134 -6.14 -20.77 -18.87
CA SER A 134 -6.34 -22.17 -18.49
C SER A 134 -6.59 -22.98 -19.74
N ARG A 135 -5.51 -23.58 -20.26
CA ARG A 135 -5.62 -24.81 -21.04
C ARG A 135 -6.37 -25.84 -20.18
N ARG A 136 -7.57 -26.23 -20.59
CA ARG A 136 -8.10 -27.56 -20.28
C ARG A 136 -8.83 -28.16 -21.48
N ARG A 137 -8.10 -29.06 -22.13
CA ARG A 137 -8.58 -30.11 -23.01
C ARG A 137 -9.72 -30.89 -22.34
N LYS A 138 -10.89 -30.92 -22.97
CA LYS A 138 -11.78 -32.09 -22.97
C LYS A 138 -12.43 -32.20 -24.35
N GLU A 139 -12.07 -33.28 -25.04
CA GLU A 139 -12.75 -33.81 -26.22
C GLU A 139 -14.22 -34.10 -25.87
N VAL A 140 -15.15 -33.59 -26.68
CA VAL A 140 -16.45 -34.23 -26.90
C VAL A 140 -16.73 -34.16 -28.41
N THR A 141 -16.57 -35.32 -29.01
CA THR A 141 -17.13 -35.76 -30.29
C THR A 141 -18.52 -35.17 -30.57
N SER A 142 -18.66 -34.45 -31.68
CA SER A 142 -19.87 -34.56 -32.50
C SER A 142 -19.53 -34.32 -33.98
N ARG A 143 -20.13 -35.17 -34.80
CA ARG A 143 -19.83 -35.45 -36.21
C ARG A 143 -20.02 -34.21 -37.10
N SER A 144 -19.07 -33.99 -38.00
CA SER A 144 -19.33 -33.32 -39.27
C SER A 144 -18.74 -34.16 -40.39
N SER A 145 -19.64 -34.74 -41.19
CA SER A 145 -19.36 -35.41 -42.45
C SER A 145 -18.56 -34.50 -43.39
N SER A 146 -17.56 -35.07 -44.05
CA SER A 146 -17.35 -35.01 -45.51
C SER A 146 -15.95 -35.50 -45.84
N LYS A 147 -15.86 -36.72 -46.37
CA LYS A 147 -14.65 -37.24 -47.01
C LYS A 147 -15.03 -37.57 -48.45
N ALA A 148 -14.33 -36.97 -49.41
CA ALA A 148 -13.60 -37.69 -50.46
C ALA A 148 -13.38 -36.79 -51.68
N VAL A 149 -12.11 -36.46 -51.92
CA VAL A 149 -11.62 -36.15 -53.27
C VAL A 149 -10.46 -37.09 -53.56
N ARG A 150 -10.79 -38.04 -54.44
CA ARG A 150 -10.03 -38.62 -55.56
C ARG A 150 -8.72 -39.37 -55.32
N ARG A 151 -8.74 -40.61 -55.84
CA ARG A 151 -7.83 -41.28 -56.80
C ARG A 151 -7.95 -42.78 -56.50
N ASP A 152 -7.88 -43.74 -57.41
CA ASP A 152 -7.89 -43.89 -58.86
C ASP A 152 -7.89 -45.43 -59.03
N ALA A 153 -8.58 -45.98 -60.03
CA ALA A 153 -8.28 -47.28 -60.70
C ALA A 153 -9.54 -48.05 -61.12
N GLY A 154 -9.73 -48.10 -62.45
CA GLY A 154 -9.81 -49.37 -63.17
C GLY A 154 -11.19 -49.98 -63.42
N VAL A 155 -11.74 -49.75 -64.63
CA VAL A 155 -12.48 -50.73 -65.46
C VAL A 155 -12.29 -50.29 -66.92
N LEU A 156 -11.41 -50.89 -67.72
CA LEU A 156 -11.64 -52.00 -68.66
C LEU A 156 -12.75 -51.73 -69.70
N GLY A 157 -12.35 -51.46 -70.94
CA GLY A 157 -13.04 -51.99 -72.13
C GLY A 157 -13.33 -50.99 -73.28
N PRO A 158 -13.23 -51.44 -74.56
CA PRO A 158 -12.95 -50.63 -75.75
C PRO A 158 -14.23 -50.20 -76.53
N PRO A 159 -14.10 -49.43 -77.64
CA PRO A 159 -15.22 -48.77 -78.31
C PRO A 159 -15.94 -49.71 -79.28
N GLY A 160 -17.25 -49.58 -79.37
CA GLY A 160 -18.10 -50.23 -80.36
C GLY A 160 -18.78 -49.17 -81.23
N ASP A 161 -18.60 -49.34 -82.53
CA ASP A 161 -19.02 -48.50 -83.65
C ASP A 161 -20.52 -48.17 -83.71
N CYS A 162 -20.83 -46.97 -84.21
CA CYS A 162 -21.68 -46.70 -85.38
C CYS A 162 -21.67 -45.20 -85.72
#